data_AF-A0A812V0B0-F1
#
_entry.id   AF-A0A812V0B0-F1
#
_cell.length_a   1.000
_cell.length_b   1.000
_cell.length_c   1.000
_cell.angle_alpha   90.00
_cell.angle_beta   90.00
_cell.angle_gamma   90.00
#
_symmetry.space_group_name_H-M   'P 1'
#
loop_
_entity.id
_entity.type
_entity.pdbx_description
1 polymer ?
#
loop_
_entity_poly.entity_id
_entity_poly.type
_entity_poly.pdbx_seq_one_letter_code
_entity_poly.pdbx_strand_id
1 'polypeptide(L)'
;MNCVAVLLTTLVNLVIPADSASKQAYQALDDCWGVIRSALQELYDPNVKKVTFRADQARDLLTKAQSMGHEADFEPRLWKMPWQSNLFDRVVEETHHMVATLSAIETSMAEGGADGAEKCEPVRLLTQRSTLFNKGGNTINKKLDVVRRLLGIFAHETTQKFPVLSEPDVFHTFRDEELLAEQDFIKNELPQLFGKDASLAKSVCHDQMAHMSMVLANVSRMKLLLRKVQHVILQSGS
;
A
#
# COMPACT_ATOMS: atom_id res chain seq x y z
N MET A 1 44.57 -18.28 -5.08
CA MET A 1 43.60 -17.46 -5.84
C MET A 1 42.54 -16.79 -4.96
N ASN A 2 42.12 -17.39 -3.84
CA ASN A 2 41.05 -16.83 -3.00
C ASN A 2 41.42 -15.52 -2.28
N CYS A 3 42.68 -15.33 -1.86
CA CYS A 3 43.10 -14.10 -1.17
C CYS A 3 43.04 -12.85 -2.07
N VAL A 4 43.32 -13.00 -3.37
CA VAL A 4 43.29 -11.88 -4.32
C VAL A 4 41.84 -11.45 -4.60
N ALA A 5 40.92 -12.40 -4.69
CA ALA A 5 39.49 -12.12 -4.83
C ALA A 5 38.93 -11.39 -3.61
N VAL A 6 39.29 -11.83 -2.39
CA VAL A 6 38.89 -11.16 -1.13
C VAL A 6 39.47 -9.75 -1.00
N LEU A 7 40.72 -9.55 -1.44
CA LEU A 7 41.37 -8.23 -1.43
C LEU A 7 40.72 -7.27 -2.44
N LEU A 8 40.37 -7.77 -3.63
CA LEU A 8 39.69 -6.98 -4.65
C LEU A 8 38.26 -6.61 -4.22
N THR A 9 37.50 -7.53 -3.64
CA THR A 9 36.15 -7.23 -3.14
C THR A 9 36.18 -6.26 -1.97
N THR A 10 37.16 -6.37 -1.06
CA THR A 10 37.32 -5.40 0.04
C THR A 10 37.70 -4.01 -0.47
N LEU A 11 38.61 -3.90 -1.46
CA LEU A 11 38.98 -2.61 -2.06
C LEU A 11 37.80 -1.97 -2.82
N VAL A 12 37.03 -2.76 -3.58
CA VAL A 12 35.84 -2.27 -4.29
C VAL A 12 34.79 -1.78 -3.29
N ASN A 13 34.54 -2.52 -2.20
CA ASN A 13 33.62 -2.10 -1.14
C ASN A 13 34.08 -0.84 -0.39
N LEU A 14 35.40 -0.54 -0.38
CA LEU A 14 35.96 0.65 0.25
C LEU A 14 35.81 1.90 -0.63
N VAL A 15 35.86 1.73 -1.96
CA VAL A 15 35.81 2.81 -2.95
C VAL A 15 34.37 3.12 -3.38
N ILE A 16 33.50 2.12 -3.39
CA ILE A 16 32.07 2.26 -3.67
C ILE A 16 31.35 1.60 -2.49
N PRO A 17 30.94 2.36 -1.46
CA PRO A 17 30.09 1.81 -0.42
C PRO A 17 28.76 1.44 -1.07
N ALA A 18 28.60 0.17 -1.43
CA ALA A 18 27.30 -0.37 -1.81
C ALA A 18 26.39 -0.22 -0.59
N ASP A 19 25.16 0.26 -0.82
CA ASP A 19 24.16 0.30 0.24
C ASP A 19 23.95 -1.12 0.79
N SER A 20 23.82 -1.25 2.11
CA SER A 20 23.59 -2.56 2.74
C SER A 20 22.29 -3.18 2.21
N ALA A 21 22.24 -4.50 2.10
CA ALA A 21 21.04 -5.23 1.69
C ALA A 21 19.81 -4.84 2.53
N SER A 22 19.98 -4.59 3.84
CA SER A 22 18.93 -4.08 4.73
C SER A 22 18.37 -2.72 4.30
N LYS A 23 19.25 -1.82 3.88
CA LYS A 23 18.88 -0.49 3.40
C LYS A 23 18.19 -0.59 2.05
N GLN A 24 18.69 -1.43 1.15
CA GLN A 24 18.07 -1.70 -0.14
C GLN A 24 16.70 -2.38 0.00
N ALA A 25 16.54 -3.30 0.95
CA ALA A 25 15.27 -3.97 1.27
C ALA A 25 14.24 -2.97 1.76
N TYR A 26 14.62 -2.12 2.72
CA TYR A 26 13.77 -1.03 3.21
C TYR A 26 13.39 -0.04 2.11
N GLN A 27 14.36 0.42 1.30
CA GLN A 27 14.10 1.37 0.21
C GLN A 27 13.14 0.78 -0.83
N ALA A 28 13.35 -0.46 -1.27
CA ALA A 28 12.47 -1.11 -2.23
C ALA A 28 11.04 -1.29 -1.66
N LEU A 29 10.91 -1.60 -0.37
CA LEU A 29 9.63 -1.68 0.30
C LEU A 29 8.96 -0.29 0.39
N ASP A 30 9.69 0.74 0.76
CA ASP A 30 9.19 2.12 0.83
C ASP A 30 8.75 2.64 -0.55
N ASP A 31 9.52 2.36 -1.59
CA ASP A 31 9.20 2.68 -2.99
C ASP A 31 7.92 1.95 -3.44
N CYS A 32 7.77 0.66 -3.11
CA CYS A 32 6.55 -0.10 -3.36
C CYS A 32 5.32 0.58 -2.72
N TRP A 33 5.43 1.00 -1.46
CA TRP A 33 4.36 1.72 -0.76
C TRP A 33 4.11 3.10 -1.36
N GLY A 34 5.15 3.77 -1.87
CA GLY A 34 5.04 4.99 -2.67
C GLY A 34 4.18 4.79 -3.91
N VAL A 35 4.44 3.72 -4.68
CA VAL A 35 3.66 3.37 -5.87
C VAL A 35 2.19 3.09 -5.52
N ILE A 36 1.93 2.30 -4.46
CA ILE A 36 0.56 2.00 -4.01
C ILE A 36 -0.18 3.29 -3.64
N ARG A 37 0.46 4.19 -2.89
CA ARG A 37 -0.13 5.48 -2.49
C ARG A 37 -0.45 6.33 -3.72
N SER A 38 0.51 6.52 -4.61
CA SER A 38 0.31 7.35 -5.81
C SER A 38 -0.77 6.77 -6.74
N ALA A 39 -0.83 5.44 -6.88
CA ALA A 39 -1.90 4.78 -7.64
C ALA A 39 -3.28 5.06 -7.04
N LEU A 40 -3.45 4.89 -5.73
CA LEU A 40 -4.72 5.18 -5.06
C LEU A 40 -5.12 6.66 -5.15
N GLN A 41 -4.16 7.58 -5.03
CA GLN A 41 -4.40 9.01 -5.22
C GLN A 41 -4.95 9.32 -6.62
N GLU A 42 -4.35 8.75 -7.67
CA GLU A 42 -4.81 8.95 -9.05
C GLU A 42 -6.16 8.29 -9.32
N LEU A 43 -6.40 7.10 -8.76
CA LEU A 43 -7.67 6.39 -8.87
C LEU A 43 -8.82 7.21 -8.24
N TYR A 44 -8.55 7.89 -7.13
CA TYR A 44 -9.55 8.71 -6.44
C TYR A 44 -9.67 10.15 -6.97
N ASP A 45 -8.69 10.64 -7.72
CA ASP A 45 -8.74 11.99 -8.28
C ASP A 45 -9.82 12.13 -9.37
N PRO A 46 -10.81 13.02 -9.21
CA PRO A 46 -11.84 13.26 -10.22
C PRO A 46 -11.31 13.88 -11.53
N ASN A 47 -10.12 14.49 -11.50
CA ASN A 47 -9.49 15.09 -12.69
C ASN A 47 -8.78 14.05 -13.55
N VAL A 48 -8.38 12.92 -12.97
CA VAL A 48 -7.76 11.80 -13.68
C VAL A 48 -8.85 10.94 -14.30
N LYS A 49 -8.95 10.95 -15.64
CA LYS A 49 -10.00 10.24 -16.37
C LYS A 49 -9.65 8.81 -16.73
N LYS A 50 -8.37 8.52 -16.94
CA LYS A 50 -7.86 7.20 -17.32
C LYS A 50 -7.31 6.46 -16.11
N VAL A 51 -7.47 5.15 -16.10
CA VAL A 51 -6.86 4.27 -15.11
C VAL A 51 -5.54 3.78 -15.66
N THR A 52 -4.46 3.96 -14.89
CA THR A 52 -3.14 3.40 -15.21
C THR A 52 -2.83 2.30 -14.21
N PHE A 53 -2.44 1.12 -14.70
CA PHE A 53 -2.14 -0.02 -13.85
C PHE A 53 -0.73 0.12 -13.28
N ARG A 54 -0.63 0.18 -11.96
CA ARG A 54 0.63 0.32 -11.21
C ARG A 54 0.90 -0.85 -10.28
N ALA A 55 -0.04 -1.78 -10.14
CA ALA A 55 0.15 -2.97 -9.33
C ALA A 55 1.35 -3.82 -9.78
N ASP A 56 1.65 -3.88 -11.07
CA ASP A 56 2.81 -4.63 -11.60
C ASP A 56 4.13 -3.99 -11.17
N GLN A 57 4.25 -2.66 -11.30
CA GLN A 57 5.40 -1.92 -10.80
C GLN A 57 5.59 -2.10 -9.28
N ALA A 58 4.50 -2.04 -8.51
CA ALA A 58 4.55 -2.28 -7.07
C ALA A 58 4.99 -3.72 -6.75
N ARG A 59 4.54 -4.71 -7.54
CA ARG A 59 4.94 -6.11 -7.37
C ARG A 59 6.43 -6.31 -7.61
N ASP A 60 6.99 -5.70 -8.64
CA ASP A 60 8.43 -5.81 -8.95
C ASP A 60 9.29 -5.22 -7.82
N LEU A 61 8.89 -4.06 -7.28
CA LEU A 61 9.54 -3.44 -6.12
C LEU A 61 9.44 -4.32 -4.87
N LEU A 62 8.28 -4.95 -4.65
CA LEU A 62 8.09 -5.87 -3.53
C LEU A 62 8.95 -7.13 -3.65
N THR A 63 9.05 -7.71 -4.86
CA THR A 63 9.94 -8.85 -5.13
C THR A 63 11.41 -8.47 -4.88
N LYS A 64 11.82 -7.27 -5.30
CA LYS A 64 13.15 -6.74 -4.97
C LYS A 64 13.34 -6.60 -3.45
N ALA A 65 12.36 -6.04 -2.75
CA ALA A 65 12.40 -5.88 -1.29
C ALA A 65 12.55 -7.23 -0.57
N GLN A 66 11.80 -8.24 -1.00
CA GLN A 66 11.87 -9.59 -0.45
C GLN A 66 13.25 -10.24 -0.68
N SER A 67 13.79 -10.12 -1.90
CA SER A 67 15.13 -10.65 -2.22
C SER A 67 16.21 -10.01 -1.34
N MET A 68 16.21 -8.68 -1.24
CA MET A 68 17.17 -7.94 -0.42
C MET A 68 16.96 -8.19 1.08
N GLY A 69 15.71 -8.42 1.52
CA GLY A 69 15.38 -8.77 2.90
C GLY A 69 15.98 -10.11 3.32
N HIS A 70 16.03 -11.09 2.39
CA HIS A 70 16.72 -12.35 2.63
C HIS A 70 18.24 -12.19 2.66
N GLU A 71 18.81 -11.36 1.77
CA GLU A 71 20.25 -11.04 1.83
C GLU A 71 20.62 -10.31 3.13
N ALA A 72 19.71 -9.50 3.68
CA ALA A 72 19.90 -8.80 4.94
C ALA A 72 20.06 -9.73 6.16
N ASP A 73 19.57 -10.97 6.09
CA ASP A 73 19.78 -12.00 7.12
C ASP A 73 21.26 -12.36 7.29
N PHE A 74 22.01 -12.30 6.20
CA PHE A 74 23.41 -12.73 6.15
C PHE A 74 24.39 -11.56 6.32
N GLU A 75 23.88 -10.36 6.57
CA GLU A 75 24.72 -9.18 6.80
C GLU A 75 25.53 -9.28 8.10
N PRO A 76 26.83 -8.95 8.07
CA PRO A 76 27.61 -8.77 9.29
C PRO A 76 27.09 -7.57 10.11
N ARG A 77 26.47 -7.84 11.26
CA ARG A 77 25.83 -6.83 12.13
C ARG A 77 26.50 -6.67 13.50
N LEU A 78 27.84 -6.60 13.53
CA LEU A 78 28.61 -6.58 14.79
C LEU A 78 28.29 -5.40 15.73
N TRP A 79 27.86 -4.25 15.19
CA TRP A 79 27.52 -3.03 15.93
C TRP A 79 26.11 -2.50 15.62
N LYS A 80 25.32 -3.28 14.88
CA LYS A 80 23.95 -2.94 14.47
C LYS A 80 22.97 -3.85 15.19
N MET A 81 21.73 -3.40 15.36
CA MET A 81 20.66 -4.30 15.79
C MET A 81 20.49 -5.46 14.80
N PRO A 82 20.10 -6.67 15.26
CA PRO A 82 19.75 -7.77 14.37
C PRO A 82 18.67 -7.38 13.36
N TRP A 83 18.73 -7.97 12.16
CA TRP A 83 17.68 -7.79 11.17
C TRP A 83 16.38 -8.40 11.70
N GLN A 84 15.26 -7.70 11.50
CA GLN A 84 13.96 -8.13 11.99
C GLN A 84 13.25 -9.00 10.94
N SER A 85 13.89 -10.09 10.50
CA SER A 85 13.46 -10.91 9.36
C SER A 85 12.01 -11.36 9.48
N ASN A 86 11.64 -11.92 10.65
CA ASN A 86 10.27 -12.37 10.90
C ASN A 86 9.23 -11.24 10.79
N LEU A 87 9.58 -10.02 11.21
CA LEU A 87 8.68 -8.87 11.08
C LEU A 87 8.62 -8.42 9.62
N PHE A 88 9.76 -8.36 8.95
CA PHE A 88 9.87 -7.97 7.55
C PHE A 88 9.05 -8.90 6.64
N ASP A 89 9.20 -10.21 6.82
CA ASP A 89 8.47 -11.22 6.04
C ASP A 89 6.95 -11.09 6.21
N ARG A 90 6.47 -10.87 7.45
CA ARG A 90 5.04 -10.62 7.72
C ARG A 90 4.53 -9.35 7.05
N VAL A 91 5.35 -8.29 7.04
CA VAL A 91 5.00 -7.04 6.35
C VAL A 91 4.98 -7.24 4.83
N VAL A 92 5.94 -7.97 4.28
CA VAL A 92 5.99 -8.32 2.85
C VAL A 92 4.77 -9.15 2.45
N GLU A 93 4.37 -10.15 3.25
CA GLU A 93 3.18 -10.97 3.02
C GLU A 93 1.89 -10.14 2.96
N GLU A 94 1.66 -9.27 3.95
CA GLU A 94 0.49 -8.39 3.93
C GLU A 94 0.57 -7.36 2.80
N THR A 95 1.78 -6.92 2.41
CA THR A 95 1.98 -6.04 1.25
C THR A 95 1.67 -6.76 -0.07
N HIS A 96 1.95 -8.06 -0.21
CA HIS A 96 1.51 -8.84 -1.38
C HIS A 96 -0.02 -8.82 -1.52
N HIS A 97 -0.74 -8.96 -0.42
CA HIS A 97 -2.20 -8.84 -0.43
C HIS A 97 -2.65 -7.42 -0.79
N MET A 98 -1.91 -6.38 -0.40
CA MET A 98 -2.22 -5.00 -0.80
C MET A 98 -2.01 -4.80 -2.28
N VAL A 99 -0.90 -5.27 -2.86
CA VAL A 99 -0.63 -5.20 -4.30
C VAL A 99 -1.69 -5.94 -5.12
N ALA A 100 -2.09 -7.14 -4.68
CA ALA A 100 -3.18 -7.88 -5.32
C ALA A 100 -4.52 -7.12 -5.23
N THR A 101 -4.80 -6.50 -4.08
CA THR A 101 -6.01 -5.67 -3.90
C THR A 101 -5.96 -4.42 -4.78
N LEU A 102 -4.80 -3.78 -4.93
CA LEU A 102 -4.61 -2.65 -5.83
C LEU A 102 -4.92 -3.04 -7.28
N SER A 103 -4.39 -4.17 -7.75
CA SER A 103 -4.69 -4.69 -9.10
C SER A 103 -6.19 -4.92 -9.32
N ALA A 104 -6.89 -5.43 -8.29
CA ALA A 104 -8.35 -5.58 -8.34
C ALA A 104 -9.07 -4.22 -8.38
N ILE A 105 -8.60 -3.21 -7.63
CA ILE A 105 -9.14 -1.85 -7.69
C ILE A 105 -8.93 -1.27 -9.10
N GLU A 106 -7.71 -1.32 -9.63
CA GLU A 106 -7.37 -0.82 -10.97
C GLU A 106 -8.26 -1.45 -12.05
N THR A 107 -8.37 -2.79 -12.05
CA THR A 107 -9.21 -3.53 -13.00
C THR A 107 -10.70 -3.19 -12.83
N SER A 108 -11.17 -3.04 -11.59
CA SER A 108 -12.58 -2.70 -11.31
C SER A 108 -12.92 -1.23 -11.55
N MET A 109 -11.94 -0.34 -11.72
CA MET A 109 -12.20 1.06 -12.01
C MET A 109 -12.07 1.39 -13.50
N ALA A 110 -11.34 0.57 -14.25
CA ALA A 110 -11.11 0.73 -15.68
C ALA A 110 -12.26 0.18 -16.52
N GLU A 111 -12.69 0.95 -17.52
CA GLU A 111 -13.68 0.50 -18.50
C GLU A 111 -13.15 -0.71 -19.27
N GLY A 112 -13.90 -1.83 -19.22
CA GLY A 112 -13.46 -3.10 -19.79
C GLY A 112 -12.27 -3.75 -19.08
N GLY A 113 -11.82 -3.23 -17.94
CA GLY A 113 -10.72 -3.79 -17.15
C GLY A 113 -9.35 -3.70 -17.81
N ALA A 114 -9.15 -2.74 -18.73
CA ALA A 114 -7.92 -2.58 -19.48
C ALA A 114 -7.07 -1.41 -18.99
N ASP A 115 -5.74 -1.57 -19.01
CA ASP A 115 -4.80 -0.49 -18.71
C ASP A 115 -4.93 0.66 -19.72
N GLY A 116 -4.91 1.89 -19.23
CA GLY A 116 -5.10 3.11 -20.01
C GLY A 116 -6.55 3.40 -20.43
N ALA A 117 -7.51 2.54 -20.05
CA ALA A 117 -8.93 2.78 -20.29
C ALA A 117 -9.48 3.92 -19.42
N GLU A 118 -10.62 4.48 -19.83
CA GLU A 118 -11.33 5.50 -19.04
C GLU A 118 -11.90 4.88 -17.75
N LYS A 119 -12.14 5.71 -16.73
CA LYS A 119 -12.84 5.28 -15.52
C LYS A 119 -14.29 4.93 -15.85
N CYS A 120 -14.75 3.77 -15.37
CA CYS A 120 -16.15 3.35 -15.51
C CYS A 120 -17.12 4.45 -15.04
N GLU A 121 -18.27 4.58 -15.70
CA GLU A 121 -19.24 5.65 -15.42
C GLU A 121 -19.65 5.73 -13.92
N PRO A 122 -20.00 4.62 -13.23
CA PRO A 122 -20.35 4.68 -11.80
C PRO A 122 -19.19 5.16 -10.93
N VAL A 123 -17.95 4.78 -11.28
CA VAL A 123 -16.73 5.19 -10.57
C VAL A 123 -16.45 6.67 -10.78
N ARG A 124 -16.66 7.19 -11.99
CA ARG A 124 -16.53 8.62 -12.28
C ARG A 124 -17.55 9.45 -11.50
N LEU A 125 -18.79 8.97 -11.38
CA LEU A 125 -19.81 9.61 -10.55
C LEU A 125 -19.42 9.59 -9.06
N LEU A 126 -18.89 8.47 -8.58
CA LEU A 126 -18.36 8.35 -7.23
C LEU A 126 -17.21 9.34 -6.96
N THR A 127 -16.18 9.38 -7.79
CA THR A 127 -15.01 10.24 -7.54
C THR A 127 -15.38 11.72 -7.55
N GLN A 128 -16.37 12.11 -8.37
CA GLN A 128 -16.84 13.50 -8.45
C GLN A 128 -17.78 13.90 -7.32
N ARG A 129 -18.68 13.01 -6.90
CA ARG A 129 -19.78 13.36 -5.99
C ARG A 129 -19.60 12.83 -4.58
N SER A 130 -18.78 11.80 -4.39
CA SER A 130 -18.74 11.08 -3.14
C SER A 130 -17.79 11.68 -2.13
N THR A 131 -18.29 11.90 -0.92
CA THR A 131 -17.45 12.22 0.23
C THR A 131 -16.61 11.02 0.65
N LEU A 132 -16.99 9.78 0.32
CA LEU A 132 -16.21 8.59 0.62
C LEU A 132 -14.89 8.56 -0.16
N PHE A 133 -14.90 8.97 -1.43
CA PHE A 133 -13.69 9.02 -2.25
C PHE A 133 -12.83 10.24 -1.92
N ASN A 134 -13.47 11.38 -1.65
CA ASN A 134 -12.76 12.61 -1.26
C ASN A 134 -12.21 12.55 0.19
N LYS A 135 -13.07 12.31 1.19
CA LYS A 135 -12.68 12.20 2.61
C LYS A 135 -12.10 10.82 2.96
N GLY A 136 -12.73 9.74 2.52
CA GLY A 136 -12.25 8.38 2.82
C GLY A 136 -11.00 7.98 2.03
N GLY A 137 -10.83 8.47 0.80
CA GLY A 137 -9.56 8.39 0.07
C GLY A 137 -8.45 9.16 0.80
N ASN A 138 -8.77 10.33 1.37
CA ASN A 138 -7.86 11.07 2.23
C ASN A 138 -7.52 10.28 3.51
N THR A 139 -8.49 9.60 4.15
CA THR A 139 -8.22 8.72 5.31
C THR A 139 -7.31 7.54 4.96
N ILE A 140 -7.51 6.89 3.80
CA ILE A 140 -6.62 5.83 3.32
C ILE A 140 -5.20 6.36 3.10
N ASN A 141 -5.06 7.53 2.46
CA ASN A 141 -3.77 8.16 2.23
C ASN A 141 -3.06 8.56 3.54
N LYS A 142 -3.80 9.14 4.50
CA LYS A 142 -3.27 9.43 5.84
C LYS A 142 -2.77 8.17 6.54
N LYS A 143 -3.53 7.08 6.43
CA LYS A 143 -3.15 5.79 7.04
C LYS A 143 -1.94 5.17 6.34
N LEU A 144 -1.86 5.25 5.01
CA LEU A 144 -0.66 4.90 4.25
C LEU A 144 0.55 5.69 4.74
N ASP A 145 0.42 6.99 4.96
CA ASP A 145 1.51 7.84 5.46
C ASP A 145 1.94 7.50 6.89
N VAL A 146 1.00 7.13 7.76
CA VAL A 146 1.29 6.60 9.11
C VAL A 146 2.07 5.29 9.01
N VAL A 147 1.58 4.32 8.23
CA VAL A 147 2.22 3.01 8.12
C VAL A 147 3.58 3.10 7.44
N ARG A 148 3.73 3.95 6.42
CA ARG A 148 5.00 4.19 5.74
C ARG A 148 6.07 4.74 6.69
N ARG A 149 5.71 5.63 7.63
CA ARG A 149 6.62 6.05 8.71
C ARG A 149 7.01 4.88 9.62
N LEU A 150 6.07 4.00 9.96
CA LEU A 150 6.33 2.80 10.78
C LEU A 150 7.28 1.81 10.08
N LEU A 151 7.25 1.70 8.75
CA LEU A 151 8.20 0.88 7.98
C LEU A 151 9.65 1.33 8.18
N GLY A 152 9.88 2.58 8.59
CA GLY A 152 11.20 3.10 8.97
C GLY A 152 11.89 2.29 10.07
N ILE A 153 11.17 1.42 10.78
CA ILE A 153 11.75 0.49 11.77
C ILE A 153 12.81 -0.44 11.13
N PHE A 154 12.70 -0.75 9.85
CA PHE A 154 13.67 -1.58 9.13
C PHE A 154 14.98 -0.85 8.81
N ALA A 155 14.95 0.49 8.77
CA ALA A 155 16.15 1.32 8.68
C ALA A 155 16.73 1.69 10.06
N HIS A 156 16.03 1.36 11.15
CA HIS A 156 16.44 1.69 12.51
C HIS A 156 17.42 0.64 13.06
N GLU A 157 18.72 0.90 12.90
CA GLU A 157 19.78 -0.04 13.27
C GLU A 157 20.36 0.17 14.68
N THR A 158 19.78 1.07 15.48
CA THR A 158 20.31 1.45 16.80
C THR A 158 19.53 0.81 17.96
N THR A 159 20.15 0.73 19.14
CA THR A 159 19.52 0.24 20.38
C THR A 159 18.55 1.26 21.00
N GLN A 160 18.53 2.49 20.50
CA GLN A 160 17.61 3.52 21.00
C GLN A 160 16.17 3.17 20.64
N LYS A 161 15.21 3.71 21.40
CA LYS A 161 13.80 3.55 21.08
C LYS A 161 13.52 4.14 19.69
N PHE A 162 12.77 3.42 18.85
CA PHE A 162 12.37 3.90 17.53
C PHE A 162 11.55 5.20 17.66
N PRO A 163 12.03 6.36 17.15
CA PRO A 163 11.43 7.67 17.46
C PRO A 163 9.96 7.79 17.09
N VAL A 164 9.57 7.17 15.97
CA VAL A 164 8.20 7.16 15.44
C VAL A 164 7.19 6.58 16.44
N LEU A 165 7.61 5.66 17.33
CA LEU A 165 6.75 5.11 18.39
C LEU A 165 6.43 6.11 19.52
N SER A 166 7.02 7.30 19.49
CA SER A 166 6.72 8.39 20.43
C SER A 166 5.67 9.36 19.88
N GLU A 167 5.31 9.23 18.60
CA GLU A 167 4.33 10.08 17.94
C GLU A 167 2.91 9.54 18.24
N PRO A 168 1.99 10.31 18.84
CA PRO A 168 0.66 9.80 19.21
C PRO A 168 -0.21 9.37 18.03
N ASP A 169 0.04 9.94 16.85
CA ASP A 169 -0.75 9.71 15.64
C ASP A 169 -0.53 8.32 15.03
N VAL A 170 0.59 7.66 15.32
CA VAL A 170 0.87 6.29 14.82
C VAL A 170 -0.02 5.23 15.47
N PHE A 171 -0.63 5.55 16.61
CA PHE A 171 -1.61 4.71 17.31
C PHE A 171 -3.05 5.01 16.87
N HIS A 172 -3.26 6.01 16.03
CA HIS A 172 -4.59 6.36 15.53
C HIS A 172 -5.13 5.25 14.62
N THR A 173 -6.34 4.76 14.91
CA THR A 173 -6.94 3.61 14.21
C THR A 173 -7.86 3.99 13.06
N PHE A 174 -8.22 5.28 12.95
CA PHE A 174 -9.13 5.87 11.95
C PHE A 174 -10.52 5.19 11.85
N ARG A 175 -10.86 4.28 12.77
CA ARG A 175 -12.04 3.41 12.66
C ARG A 175 -13.35 4.19 12.70
N ASP A 176 -13.46 5.15 13.61
CA ASP A 176 -14.68 5.92 13.79
C ASP A 176 -14.90 6.87 12.61
N GLU A 177 -13.83 7.48 12.10
CA GLU A 177 -13.86 8.29 10.88
C GLU A 177 -14.28 7.47 9.64
N GLU A 178 -13.70 6.27 9.48
CA GLU A 178 -14.03 5.33 8.42
C GLU A 178 -15.52 4.93 8.46
N LEU A 179 -16.02 4.59 9.65
CA LEU A 179 -17.40 4.15 9.85
C LEU A 179 -18.41 5.27 9.65
N LEU A 180 -18.10 6.48 10.11
CA LEU A 180 -18.93 7.67 9.86
C LEU A 180 -19.01 7.98 8.36
N ALA A 181 -17.88 7.94 7.65
CA ALA A 181 -17.86 8.17 6.20
C ALA A 181 -18.65 7.10 5.43
N GLU A 182 -18.55 5.83 5.83
CA GLU A 182 -19.33 4.75 5.22
C GLU A 182 -20.84 4.88 5.50
N GLN A 183 -21.23 5.25 6.72
CA GLN A 183 -22.64 5.49 7.07
C GLN A 183 -23.23 6.69 6.33
N ASP A 184 -22.47 7.77 6.21
CA ASP A 184 -22.86 8.97 5.46
C ASP A 184 -23.06 8.64 3.97
N PHE A 185 -22.12 7.89 3.39
CA PHE A 185 -22.21 7.39 2.01
C PHE A 185 -23.49 6.57 1.77
N ILE A 186 -23.75 5.57 2.62
CA ILE A 186 -24.92 4.67 2.47
C ILE A 186 -26.23 5.44 2.60
N LYS A 187 -26.34 6.36 3.57
CA LYS A 187 -27.59 7.07 3.85
C LYS A 187 -27.88 8.18 2.84
N ASN A 188 -26.86 8.94 2.46
CA ASN A 188 -27.05 10.21 1.75
C ASN A 188 -26.69 10.14 0.26
N GLU A 189 -25.70 9.34 -0.12
CA GLU A 189 -25.13 9.34 -1.48
C GLU A 189 -25.60 8.15 -2.32
N LEU A 190 -25.68 6.95 -1.73
CA LEU A 190 -26.11 5.73 -2.42
C LEU A 190 -27.49 5.86 -3.09
N PRO A 191 -28.54 6.44 -2.44
CA PRO A 191 -29.85 6.60 -3.08
C PRO A 191 -29.85 7.57 -4.26
N GLN A 192 -28.90 8.51 -4.31
CA GLN A 192 -28.78 9.48 -5.40
C GLN A 192 -28.06 8.90 -6.63
N LEU A 193 -27.24 7.85 -6.43
CA LEU A 193 -26.51 7.18 -7.50
C LEU A 193 -27.36 6.11 -8.19
N PHE A 194 -28.23 5.41 -7.46
CA PHE A 194 -29.02 4.27 -7.95
C PHE A 194 -30.53 4.47 -7.76
N GLY A 195 -31.08 5.63 -8.13
CA GLY A 195 -32.51 5.94 -7.99
C GLY A 195 -33.43 4.75 -8.33
N LYS A 196 -34.60 4.67 -7.67
CA LYS A 196 -35.54 3.52 -7.49
C LYS A 196 -35.76 2.50 -8.63
N ASP A 197 -35.32 2.74 -9.85
CA ASP A 197 -35.54 1.90 -11.04
C ASP A 197 -34.25 1.22 -11.53
N ALA A 198 -33.61 0.43 -10.67
CA ALA A 198 -32.49 -0.42 -11.08
C ALA A 198 -33.02 -1.62 -11.91
N SER A 199 -33.19 -1.43 -13.21
CA SER A 199 -33.53 -2.52 -14.13
C SER A 199 -32.35 -3.51 -14.20
N LEU A 200 -32.60 -4.77 -13.85
CA LEU A 200 -31.64 -5.88 -13.92
C LEU A 200 -30.95 -5.92 -15.28
N ALA A 201 -29.66 -5.56 -15.31
CA ALA A 201 -28.88 -5.59 -16.51
C ALA A 201 -28.14 -6.94 -16.68
N LYS A 202 -27.98 -7.39 -17.93
CA LYS A 202 -27.57 -8.75 -18.32
C LYS A 202 -26.06 -9.08 -18.12
N SER A 203 -25.28 -8.23 -17.46
CA SER A 203 -23.83 -8.41 -17.27
C SER A 203 -23.38 -7.71 -15.97
N VAL A 204 -22.38 -8.25 -15.28
CA VAL A 204 -21.82 -7.69 -14.02
C VAL A 204 -21.31 -6.26 -14.21
N CYS A 205 -20.82 -5.90 -15.40
CA CYS A 205 -20.43 -4.53 -15.75
C CYS A 205 -21.62 -3.64 -16.13
N HIS A 206 -22.76 -4.22 -16.49
CA HIS A 206 -24.00 -3.48 -16.72
C HIS A 206 -24.83 -3.34 -15.44
N ASP A 207 -24.64 -4.23 -14.46
CA ASP A 207 -25.18 -4.08 -13.10
C ASP A 207 -24.27 -3.13 -12.31
N GLN A 208 -24.61 -1.85 -12.41
CA GLN A 208 -23.86 -0.78 -11.75
C GLN A 208 -23.71 -1.03 -10.23
N MET A 209 -24.66 -1.70 -9.59
CA MET A 209 -24.60 -2.03 -8.16
C MET A 209 -23.55 -3.12 -7.86
N ALA A 210 -23.49 -4.17 -8.68
CA ALA A 210 -22.49 -5.23 -8.52
C ALA A 210 -21.07 -4.69 -8.69
N HIS A 211 -20.85 -3.85 -9.71
CA HIS A 211 -19.58 -3.20 -9.97
C HIS A 211 -19.13 -2.32 -8.79
N MET A 212 -20.06 -1.56 -8.22
CA MET A 212 -19.81 -0.67 -7.09
C MET A 212 -19.55 -1.43 -5.80
N SER A 213 -20.27 -2.53 -5.57
CA SER A 213 -20.00 -3.45 -4.46
C SER A 213 -18.57 -3.98 -4.52
N MET A 214 -18.10 -4.37 -5.72
CA MET A 214 -16.72 -4.83 -5.92
C MET A 214 -15.69 -3.74 -5.60
N VAL A 215 -15.89 -2.53 -6.10
CA VAL A 215 -15.01 -1.38 -5.79
C VAL A 215 -14.95 -1.13 -4.28
N LEU A 216 -16.11 -1.01 -3.63
CA LEU A 216 -16.18 -0.75 -2.19
C LEU A 216 -15.56 -1.89 -1.36
N ALA A 217 -15.80 -3.15 -1.73
CA ALA A 217 -15.21 -4.30 -1.05
C ALA A 217 -13.68 -4.28 -1.13
N ASN A 218 -13.11 -3.95 -2.29
CA ASN A 218 -11.66 -3.83 -2.45
C ASN A 218 -11.07 -2.64 -1.67
N VAL A 219 -11.78 -1.51 -1.62
CA VAL A 219 -11.39 -0.37 -0.79
C VAL A 219 -11.40 -0.73 0.71
N SER A 220 -12.45 -1.40 1.19
CA SER A 220 -12.52 -1.89 2.58
C SER A 220 -11.42 -2.93 2.87
N ARG A 221 -11.11 -3.80 1.91
CA ARG A 221 -9.99 -4.75 2.01
C ARG A 221 -8.65 -4.01 2.16
N MET A 222 -8.41 -2.97 1.35
CA MET A 222 -7.20 -2.15 1.47
C MET A 222 -7.07 -1.53 2.88
N LYS A 223 -8.16 -0.96 3.42
CA LYS A 223 -8.19 -0.41 4.79
C LYS A 223 -7.84 -1.45 5.85
N LEU A 224 -8.35 -2.68 5.70
CA LEU A 224 -8.07 -3.80 6.61
C LEU A 224 -6.59 -4.19 6.57
N LEU A 225 -6.02 -4.34 5.38
CA LEU A 225 -4.60 -4.70 5.21
C LEU A 225 -3.67 -3.65 5.81
N LEU A 226 -3.96 -2.36 5.60
CA LEU A 226 -3.22 -1.27 6.26
C LEU A 226 -3.26 -1.38 7.79
N ARG A 227 -4.40 -1.76 8.36
CA ARG A 227 -4.54 -1.96 9.81
C ARG A 227 -3.70 -3.13 10.29
N LYS A 228 -3.68 -4.23 9.53
CA LYS A 228 -2.87 -5.40 9.88
C LYS A 228 -1.39 -5.06 9.89
N VAL A 229 -0.88 -4.39 8.85
CA VAL A 229 0.54 -3.98 8.80
C VAL A 229 0.88 -3.08 9.99
N GLN A 230 0.05 -2.07 10.27
CA GLN A 230 0.21 -1.20 11.44
C GLN A 230 0.27 -2.03 12.74
N HIS A 231 -0.66 -2.95 12.93
CA HIS A 231 -0.73 -3.79 14.12
C HIS A 231 0.48 -4.72 14.27
N VAL A 232 0.91 -5.35 13.18
CA VAL A 232 2.08 -6.23 13.13
C VAL A 232 3.35 -5.49 13.57
N ILE A 233 3.55 -4.25 13.10
CA ILE A 233 4.71 -3.44 13.48
C ILE A 233 4.60 -2.99 14.94
N LEU A 234 3.43 -2.51 15.38
CA LEU A 234 3.23 -2.03 16.75
C LEU A 234 3.37 -3.14 17.79
N GLN A 235 2.98 -4.38 17.49
CA GLN A 235 3.18 -5.54 18.36
C GLN A 235 4.65 -5.95 18.50
N SER A 236 5.45 -5.71 17.46
CA SER A 236 6.87 -6.08 17.46
C SER A 236 7.77 -4.97 18.03
N GLY A 237 7.29 -3.72 18.04
CA GLY A 237 8.00 -2.56 18.60
C GLY A 237 7.70 -2.25 20.07
N SER A 238 6.75 -2.97 20.68
CA SER A 238 6.39 -2.90 22.11
C SER A 238 7.14 -3.94 22.94
#